data_AF-A0AAE4MPG3-F1
#
_entry.id   AF-A0AAE4MPG3-F1
#
_cell.length_a   1.000
_cell.length_b   1.000
_cell.length_c   1.000
_cell.angle_alpha   90.00
_cell.angle_beta   90.00
_cell.angle_gamma   90.00
#
_symmetry.space_group_name_H-M   'P 1'
#
loop_
_entity.id
_entity.type
_entity.pdbx_description
1 polymer ?
#
loop_
_entity_poly.entity_id
_entity_poly.type
_entity_poly.pdbx_seq_one_letter_code
_entity_poly.pdbx_strand_id
1 'polypeptide(L)'
;MNTVAVIEPETIPTGDATAAVRYASELLELWNLYLDGPLRAANPLYGARLATLITELRCATIRTERKVNRLADELTKMREYREGSA
;
A
#
# COMPACT_ATOMS: atom_id res chain seq x y z
N MET A 1 6.06 36.00 -0.01
CA MET A 1 4.92 35.21 0.49
C MET A 1 4.90 33.92 -0.30
N ASN A 2 5.37 32.81 0.29
CA ASN A 2 5.30 31.49 -0.36
C ASN A 2 4.00 30.83 0.09
N THR A 3 3.06 30.71 -0.84
CA THR A 3 1.79 30.02 -0.61
C THR A 3 2.09 28.51 -0.58
N VAL A 4 2.14 27.93 0.62
CA VAL A 4 2.15 26.47 0.76
C VAL A 4 0.76 25.99 0.33
N ALA A 5 0.68 25.34 -0.83
CA ALA A 5 -0.55 24.71 -1.25
C ALA A 5 -0.91 23.63 -0.22
N VAL A 6 -2.02 23.85 0.50
CA VAL A 6 -2.60 22.82 1.37
C VAL A 6 -3.09 21.72 0.44
N ILE A 7 -2.42 20.58 0.46
CA ILE A 7 -2.89 19.38 -0.23
C ILE A 7 -4.06 18.88 0.61
N GLU A 8 -5.28 19.12 0.12
CA GLU A 8 -6.49 18.51 0.66
C GLU A 8 -6.26 16.99 0.79
N PRO A 9 -6.53 16.36 1.94
CA PRO A 9 -6.35 14.92 2.09
C PRO A 9 -7.28 14.23 1.10
N GLU A 10 -6.68 13.53 0.13
CA GLU A 10 -7.43 12.69 -0.80
C GLU A 10 -8.23 11.68 0.02
N THR A 11 -9.56 11.64 -0.18
CA THR A 11 -10.41 10.63 0.44
C THR A 11 -10.04 9.28 -0.14
N ILE A 12 -9.20 8.53 0.58
CA ILE A 12 -8.87 7.15 0.24
C ILE A 12 -10.13 6.31 0.46
N PRO A 13 -10.67 5.64 -0.58
CA PRO A 13 -11.79 4.73 -0.40
C PRO A 13 -11.42 3.67 0.64
N THR A 14 -12.19 3.62 1.74
CA THR A 14 -12.03 2.57 2.75
C THR A 14 -12.26 1.21 2.12
N GLY A 15 -11.24 0.35 2.10
CA GLY A 15 -11.33 -1.03 1.61
C GLY A 15 -10.67 -1.31 0.25
N ASP A 16 -10.00 -0.34 -0.37
CA ASP A 16 -9.27 -0.59 -1.62
C ASP A 16 -7.86 -1.15 -1.34
N ALA A 17 -7.72 -2.47 -1.50
CA ALA A 17 -6.45 -3.16 -1.34
C ALA A 17 -5.41 -2.76 -2.40
N THR A 18 -5.83 -2.37 -3.60
CA THR A 18 -4.96 -1.89 -4.67
C THR A 18 -4.42 -0.51 -4.34
N ALA A 19 -5.25 0.39 -3.81
CA ALA A 19 -4.78 1.69 -3.29
C ALA A 19 -3.75 1.50 -2.16
N ALA A 20 -3.97 0.55 -1.25
CA ALA A 20 -3.01 0.24 -0.19
C ALA A 20 -1.65 -0.27 -0.74
N VAL A 21 -1.65 -1.06 -1.82
CA VAL A 21 -0.42 -1.49 -2.51
C VAL A 21 0.30 -0.30 -3.16
N ARG A 22 -0.45 0.60 -3.78
CA ARG A 22 0.08 1.83 -4.39
C ARG A 22 0.77 2.70 -3.35
N TYR A 23 0.09 3.07 -2.26
CA TYR A 23 0.67 3.93 -1.23
C TYR A 23 1.88 3.30 -0.53
N ALA A 24 1.86 1.99 -0.28
CA ALA A 24 3.04 1.31 0.28
C ALA A 24 4.24 1.27 -0.69
N SER A 25 3.98 1.27 -2.00
CA SER A 25 5.03 1.36 -3.03
C SER A 25 5.58 2.78 -3.16
N GLU A 26 4.71 3.80 -3.16
CA GLU A 26 5.10 5.21 -3.15
C GLU A 26 5.93 5.55 -1.90
N LEU A 27 5.56 5.03 -0.72
CA LEU A 27 6.34 5.20 0.51
C LEU A 27 7.74 4.58 0.41
N LEU A 28 7.87 3.40 -0.19
CA LEU A 28 9.16 2.76 -0.41
C LEU A 28 10.03 3.55 -1.40
N GLU A 29 9.44 4.10 -2.45
CA GLU A 29 10.13 4.98 -3.39
C GLU A 29 10.63 6.25 -2.70
N LEU A 30 9.76 6.94 -1.95
CA LEU A 30 10.13 8.13 -1.19
C LEU A 30 11.24 7.84 -0.16
N TRP A 31 11.16 6.67 0.50
CA TRP A 31 12.22 6.20 1.38
C TRP A 31 13.57 6.11 0.67
N ASN A 32 13.62 5.40 -0.46
CA ASN A 32 14.85 5.17 -1.22
C ASN A 32 15.43 6.45 -1.82
N LEU A 33 14.57 7.36 -2.29
CA LEU A 33 15.00 8.59 -2.95
C LEU A 33 15.49 9.65 -1.97
N TYR A 34 14.83 9.79 -0.82
CA TYR A 34 15.00 10.98 0.02
C TYR A 34 15.35 10.71 1.48
N LEU A 35 15.00 9.55 2.03
CA LEU A 35 15.07 9.33 3.48
C LEU A 35 16.17 8.37 3.92
N ASP A 36 16.51 7.34 3.14
CA ASP A 36 17.45 6.29 3.55
C ASP A 36 18.82 6.87 3.94
N GLY A 37 19.43 7.68 3.06
CA GLY A 37 20.74 8.29 3.28
C GLY A 37 20.80 9.16 4.54
N PRO A 38 19.98 10.22 4.64
CA PRO A 38 19.98 11.11 5.80
C PRO A 38 19.68 10.40 7.13
N LEU A 39 18.72 9.47 7.15
CA LEU A 39 18.34 8.80 8.38
C LEU A 39 19.37 7.77 8.83
N ARG A 40 20.03 7.04 7.91
CA ARG A 40 21.14 6.15 8.28
C ARG A 40 22.37 6.93 8.74
N ALA A 41 22.63 8.11 8.16
CA ALA A 41 23.71 8.97 8.62
C ALA A 41 23.46 9.49 10.05
N ALA A 42 22.20 9.84 10.38
CA ALA A 42 21.83 10.29 11.72
C ALA A 42 21.78 9.15 12.74
N ASN A 43 21.22 8.00 12.38
CA ASN A 43 21.14 6.81 13.22
C ASN A 43 21.02 5.53 12.36
N PRO A 44 22.11 4.75 12.21
CA PRO A 44 22.11 3.56 11.37
C PRO A 44 21.07 2.50 11.77
N LEU A 45 20.83 2.33 13.09
CA LEU A 45 19.90 1.33 13.60
C LEU A 45 18.45 1.70 13.28
N TYR A 46 18.06 2.96 13.50
CA TYR A 46 16.70 3.43 13.21
C TYR A 46 16.44 3.51 11.71
N GLY A 47 17.43 3.92 10.92
CA GLY A 47 17.32 3.88 9.46
C GLY A 47 17.05 2.46 8.94
N ALA A 48 17.84 1.48 9.38
CA ALA A 48 17.65 0.08 9.00
C ALA A 48 16.27 -0.44 9.44
N ARG A 49 15.84 -0.14 10.67
CA ARG A 49 14.54 -0.58 11.20
C ARG A 49 13.37 0.00 10.40
N LEU A 50 13.42 1.29 10.04
CA LEU A 50 12.36 1.92 9.27
C LEU A 50 12.29 1.35 7.84
N ALA A 51 13.45 1.10 7.20
CA ALA A 51 13.50 0.41 5.91
C ALA A 51 12.81 -0.96 5.94
N THR A 52 13.07 -1.75 7.00
CA THR A 52 12.43 -3.04 7.21
C THR A 52 10.92 -2.90 7.33
N LEU A 53 10.43 -1.99 8.17
CA LEU A 53 8.99 -1.80 8.38
C LEU A 53 8.25 -1.38 7.10
N ILE A 54 8.84 -0.49 6.29
CA ILE A 54 8.27 -0.07 5.01
C ILE A 54 8.18 -1.26 4.04
N THR A 55 9.24 -2.08 3.98
CA THR A 55 9.27 -3.29 3.15
C THR A 55 8.22 -4.30 3.59
N GLU A 56 8.11 -4.56 4.90
CA GLU A 56 7.12 -5.47 5.48
C GLU A 56 5.69 -5.01 5.21
N LEU A 57 5.42 -3.71 5.35
CA LEU A 57 4.13 -3.11 5.02
C LEU A 57 3.76 -3.37 3.57
N ARG A 58 4.67 -3.09 2.62
CA ARG A 58 4.44 -3.32 1.19
C ARG A 58 4.19 -4.81 0.89
N CYS A 59 4.95 -5.70 1.52
CA CYS A 59 4.71 -7.14 1.38
C CYS A 59 3.35 -7.58 1.97
N ALA A 60 2.90 -6.96 3.06
CA ALA A 60 1.59 -7.21 3.64
C ALA A 60 0.46 -6.73 2.73
N THR A 61 0.56 -5.53 2.17
CA THR A 61 -0.48 -4.98 1.28
C THR A 61 -0.63 -5.80 0.00
N ILE A 62 0.47 -6.22 -0.62
CA ILE A 62 0.44 -7.09 -1.82
C ILE A 62 -0.23 -8.44 -1.50
N ARG A 63 0.08 -9.03 -0.35
CA ARG A 63 -0.57 -10.29 0.07
C ARG A 63 -2.06 -10.10 0.31
N THR A 64 -2.46 -8.97 0.89
CA THR A 64 -3.87 -8.63 1.11
C THR A 64 -4.61 -8.43 -0.20
N GLU A 65 -4.08 -7.64 -1.13
CA GLU A 65 -4.66 -7.43 -2.47
C GLU A 65 -4.91 -8.76 -3.19
N ARG A 66 -3.89 -9.64 -3.22
CA ARG A 66 -4.03 -10.98 -3.83
C ARG A 66 -5.15 -11.80 -3.19
N LYS A 67 -5.30 -11.75 -1.86
CA LYS A 67 -6.37 -12.47 -1.15
C LYS A 67 -7.74 -11.88 -1.46
N VAL A 68 -7.87 -10.55 -1.48
CA VAL A 68 -9.11 -9.85 -1.81
C VAL A 68 -9.54 -10.18 -3.23
N ASN A 69 -8.63 -10.11 -4.21
CA ASN A 69 -8.93 -10.44 -5.60
C ASN A 69 -9.38 -11.89 -5.76
N ARG A 70 -8.70 -12.83 -5.08
CA ARG A 70 -9.13 -14.24 -5.08
C ARG A 70 -10.53 -14.43 -4.51
N LEU A 71 -10.86 -13.77 -3.41
CA LEU A 71 -12.20 -13.84 -2.81
C LEU A 71 -13.26 -13.23 -3.74
N ALA A 72 -12.95 -12.13 -4.41
CA ALA A 72 -13.85 -11.53 -5.40
C ALA A 72 -14.12 -12.46 -6.58
N ASP A 73 -13.09 -13.15 -7.09
CA ASP A 73 -13.23 -14.15 -8.15
C ASP A 73 -14.09 -15.34 -7.72
N GLU A 74 -13.86 -15.86 -6.50
CA GLU A 74 -14.64 -16.97 -5.93
C GLU A 74 -16.12 -16.58 -5.76
N LEU A 75 -16.40 -15.38 -5.25
CA LEU A 75 -17.76 -14.85 -5.13
C LEU A 75 -18.45 -14.69 -6.48
N THR A 76 -17.72 -14.24 -7.51
CA THR A 76 -18.23 -14.09 -8.87
C THR A 76 -18.64 -15.44 -9.45
N LYS A 77 -17.76 -16.45 -9.36
CA LYS A 77 -18.07 -17.83 -9.78
C LYS A 77 -19.29 -18.40 -9.06
N MET A 78 -19.38 -18.21 -7.74
CA MET A 78 -20.54 -18.68 -6.96
C MET A 78 -21.84 -18.03 -7.39
N ARG A 79 -21.82 -16.76 -7.80
CA ARG A 79 -22.99 -16.08 -8.36
C ARG A 79 -23.38 -16.69 -9.72
N GLU A 80 -22.41 -16.86 -10.62
CA GLU A 80 -22.64 -17.45 -11.95
C GLU A 80 -23.21 -18.87 -11.86
N TYR A 81 -22.69 -19.72 -10.96
CA TYR A 81 -23.25 -21.06 -10.73
C TYR A 81 -24.70 -21.02 -10.25
N ARG A 82 -25.07 -20.05 -9.41
CA ARG A 82 -26.44 -19.89 -8.91
C ARG A 82 -27.39 -19.44 -10.03
N GLU A 83 -26.95 -18.50 -10.86
CA GLU A 83 -27.76 -17.90 -11.92
C GLU A 83 -27.87 -18.81 -13.16
N GLY A 84 -26.84 -19.61 -13.47
CA GLY A 84 -26.84 -20.58 -14.56
C GLY A 84 -27.45 -21.96 -14.23
N SER A 85 -27.83 -22.18 -12.97
CA SER A 85 -28.56 -23.39 -12.54
C SER A 85 -30.08 -23.17 -12.39
N ALA A 86 -30.57 -22.00 -12.80
CA ALA A 86 -32.00 -21.62 -12.85
C ALA A 86 -32.52 -21.67 -14.29
#